data_AF-A0A453KY75-F1
#
_entry.id   AF-A0A453KY75-F1
#
_cell.length_a   1.000
_cell.length_b   1.000
_cell.length_c   1.000
_cell.angle_alpha   90.00
_cell.angle_beta   90.00
_cell.angle_gamma   90.00
#
_symmetry.space_group_name_H-M   'P 1'
#
loop_
_entity.id
_entity.type
_entity.pdbx_description
1 polymer ?
#
loop_
_entity_poly.entity_id
_entity_poly.type
_entity_poly.pdbx_seq_one_letter_code
_entity_poly.pdbx_strand_id
1 'polypeptide(L)' 'QLILSNPGSVVIEKLQASKLTEHIGSSHIFLAVSDAVRFCTTKSMQEP' A
#
# COMPACT_ATOMS: atom_id res chain seq x y z
N GLN A 1 -2.09 9.83 -3.81
CA GLN A 1 -1.40 8.77 -3.05
C GLN A 1 -1.64 7.44 -3.73
N LEU A 2 -0.67 6.52 -3.68
CA LEU A 2 -0.78 5.16 -4.22
C LEU A 2 -0.66 4.16 -3.06
N ILE A 3 -1.50 3.13 -3.08
CA ILE A 3 -1.58 2.11 -2.03
C ILE A 3 -1.69 0.75 -2.70
N LEU A 4 -1.00 -0.25 -2.16
CA LEU A 4 -1.04 -1.61 -2.68
C LEU A 4 -1.73 -2.52 -1.65
N SER A 5 -2.75 -3.26 -2.06
CA SER A 5 -3.43 -4.23 -1.18
C SER A 5 -3.37 -5.64 -1.74
N ASN A 6 -3.15 -6.62 -0.87
CA ASN A 6 -3.06 -8.04 -1.22
C ASN A 6 -2.08 -8.37 -2.37
N PRO A 7 -0.84 -7.84 -2.36
CA PRO A 7 0.13 -8.26 -3.36
C PRO A 7 0.59 -9.71 -3.11
N GLY A 8 0.70 -10.48 -4.18
CA GLY A 8 1.39 -11.78 -4.12
C GLY A 8 2.89 -11.62 -3.89
N SER A 9 3.54 -12.65 -3.34
CA SER A 9 4.98 -12.66 -3.03
C SER A 9 5.86 -12.25 -4.23
N VAL A 10 5.55 -12.79 -5.41
CA VAL A 10 6.25 -12.48 -6.67
C VAL A 10 6.15 -10.99 -7.04
N VAL A 11 5.05 -10.32 -6.69
CA VAL A 11 4.87 -8.89 -6.96
C VAL A 11 5.68 -8.06 -5.96
N ILE A 12 5.72 -8.46 -4.69
CA ILE A 12 6.54 -7.78 -3.66
C ILE A 12 8.01 -7.85 -4.03
N GLU A 13 8.52 -9.02 -4.41
CA GLU A 13 9.93 -9.20 -4.80
C GLU A 13 10.32 -8.28 -5.97
N LYS A 14 9.44 -8.17 -6.98
CA LYS A 14 9.68 -7.28 -8.13
C LYS A 14 9.65 -5.80 -7.74
N LEU A 15 8.73 -5.41 -6.86
CA LEU A 15 8.63 -4.04 -6.36
C LEU A 15 9.85 -3.66 -5.52
N GLN A 16 10.36 -4.57 -4.69
CA GLN A 16 11.58 -4.40 -3.91
C GLN A 16 12.81 -4.29 -4.82
N ALA A 17 12.95 -5.20 -5.79
CA ALA A 17 14.05 -5.17 -6.77
C ALA A 17 14.07 -3.87 -7.58
N SER A 18 12.90 -3.29 -7.85
CA SER A 18 12.76 -2.04 -8.60
C SER A 18 12.84 -0.78 -7.71
N LYS A 19 13.06 -0.94 -6.39
CA LYS A 19 13.01 0.15 -5.39
C LYS A 19 11.69 0.92 -5.36
N LEU A 20 10.63 0.33 -5.90
CA LEU A 20 9.30 0.96 -5.94
C LEU A 20 8.67 0.96 -4.54
N THR A 21 9.00 -0.02 -3.70
CA THR A 21 8.56 -0.07 -2.30
C THR A 21 9.05 1.14 -1.49
N GLU A 22 10.22 1.69 -1.80
CA GLU A 22 10.74 2.91 -1.17
C GLU A 22 9.96 4.15 -1.61
N HIS A 23 9.53 4.18 -2.88
CA HIS A 23 8.75 5.29 -3.45
C HIS A 23 7.28 5.27 -3.02
N ILE A 24 6.69 4.07 -2.90
CA ILE A 24 5.32 3.89 -2.40
C ILE A 24 5.28 4.10 -0.87
N GLY A 25 6.37 3.77 -0.19
CA GLY A 25 6.45 3.72 1.26
C GLY A 25 5.87 2.40 1.78
N SER A 26 6.66 1.67 2.56
CA SER A 26 6.24 0.36 3.12
C SER A 26 4.96 0.44 3.96
N SER A 27 4.64 1.62 4.52
CA SER A 27 3.39 1.92 5.23
C SER A 27 2.14 1.97 4.35
N HIS A 28 2.30 1.90 3.03
CA HIS A 28 1.22 1.92 2.04
C HIS A 28 1.05 0.57 1.32
N ILE A 29 1.63 -0.51 1.86
CA ILE A 29 1.47 -1.86 1.34
C ILE A 29 0.76 -2.71 2.40
N PHE A 30 -0.45 -3.15 2.08
CA PHE A 30 -1.33 -3.90 2.97
C PHE A 30 -1.52 -5.31 2.45
N LEU A 31 -1.51 -6.31 3.33
CA LEU A 31 -1.81 -7.68 2.94
C LEU A 31 -3.32 -7.89 2.77
N ALA A 32 -4.13 -7.33 3.68
CA ALA A 32 -5.58 -7.42 3.59
C ALA A 32 -6.17 -6.18 2.89
N VAL A 33 -7.11 -6.40 1.97
CA VAL A 33 -7.86 -5.33 1.32
C VAL A 33 -8.63 -4.49 2.35
N SER A 34 -9.16 -5.12 3.40
CA SER A 34 -9.87 -4.43 4.49
C SER A 34 -9.02 -3.38 5.18
N ASP A 35 -7.73 -3.64 5.38
CA ASP A 35 -6.81 -2.70 6.02
C ASP A 35 -6.53 -1.51 5.11
N ALA A 36 -6.38 -1.76 3.80
CA ALA A 36 -6.23 -0.69 2.82
C ALA A 36 -7.48 0.20 2.74
N VAL A 37 -8.68 -0.40 2.75
CA VAL A 37 -9.96 0.34 2.74
C VAL A 37 -10.11 1.18 4.01
N ARG A 38 -9.78 0.62 5.18
CA ARG A 38 -9.79 1.35 6.46
C ARG A 38 -8.78 2.51 6.46
N PHE A 39 -7.60 2.31 5.88
CA PHE A 39 -6.62 3.37 5.71
C PHE A 39 -7.14 4.50 4.81
N CYS A 40 -7.75 4.17 3.67
CA CYS A 40 -8.36 5.15 2.77
C CYS A 40 -9.47 5.96 3.44
N THR A 41 -10.38 5.28 4.16
CA THR A 41 -11.52 5.92 4.81
C THR A 41 -11.12 6.81 5.98
N THR A 42 -10.14 6.38 6.78
CA THR A 42 -9.59 7.22 7.86
C THR A 42 -8.87 8.44 7.31
N LYS A 43 -8.13 8.30 6.19
CA LYS A 43 -7.49 9.44 5.53
C LYS A 43 -8.48 10.42 4.92
N SER A 44 -9.52 9.96 4.22
CA SER A 44 -10.53 10.83 3.63
C SER A 44 -11.31 11.64 4.67
N MET A 45 -11.38 11.15 5.91
CA MET A 45 -12.03 11.84 7.03
C MET A 45 -11.12 12.87 7.72
N GLN A 46 -9.85 12.94 7.30
CA GLN A 46 -8.82 13.83 7.84
C GLN A 46 -8.45 14.96 6.86
N GLU A 47 -9.03 14.96 5.66
CA GLU A 47 -8.92 16.05 4.68
C GLU A 47 -10.07 17.06 4.89
N PRO A 48 -9.80 18.35 5.18
CA PRO A 48 -10.82 19.40 5.20
C PRO A 48 -11.32 19.80 3.80
#